data_AF-A0A519UIJ6-F1
#
_entry.id   AF-A0A519UIJ6-F1
#
_cell.length_a   1.000
_cell.length_b   1.000
_cell.length_c   1.000
_cell.angle_alpha   90.00
_cell.angle_beta   90.00
_cell.angle_gamma   90.00
#
_symmetry.space_group_name_H-M   'P 1'
#
loop_
_entity.id
_entity.type
_entity.pdbx_description
1 polymer ?
#
loop_
_entity_poly.entity_id
_entity_poly.type
_entity_poly.pdbx_seq_one_letter_code
_entity_poly.pdbx_strand_id
1 'polypeptide(L)' 'MLNKYQSEFQNWIEKEKKALELISVVGKLWFDRSIELVLFRKPLFDVGS' A
#
# COMPACT_ATOMS: atom_id res chain seq x y z
N MET A 1 -2.71 27.76 5.49
CA MET A 1 -3.61 26.59 5.65
C MET A 1 -3.99 25.95 4.33
N LEU A 2 -4.49 26.70 3.34
CA LEU A 2 -4.94 26.15 2.04
C LEU A 2 -3.86 25.35 1.28
N ASN A 3 -2.62 25.86 1.22
CA ASN A 3 -1.50 25.20 0.53
C ASN A 3 -1.07 23.88 1.19
N LYS A 4 -1.22 23.75 2.53
CA LYS A 4 -0.88 22.53 3.26
C LYS A 4 -1.92 21.44 2.95
N TYR A 5 -3.20 21.80 3.02
CA TYR A 5 -4.29 20.90 2.64
C TYR A 5 -4.15 20.43 1.19
N GLN A 6 -3.89 21.34 0.25
CA GLN A 6 -3.70 21.00 -1.16
C GLN A 6 -2.55 19.99 -1.34
N SER A 7 -1.43 20.20 -0.67
CA SER A 7 -0.27 19.29 -0.71
C SER A 7 -0.59 17.92 -0.12
N GLU A 8 -1.22 17.87 1.06
CA GLU A 8 -1.63 16.61 1.69
C GLU A 8 -2.65 15.84 0.82
N PHE A 9 -3.58 16.55 0.19
CA PHE A 9 -4.55 15.97 -0.73
C PHE A 9 -3.88 15.41 -1.99
N GLN A 10 -2.95 16.14 -2.61
CA GLN A 10 -2.19 15.61 -3.75
C GLN A 10 -1.35 14.39 -3.36
N ASN A 11 -0.71 14.42 -2.18
CA ASN A 11 0.03 13.28 -1.66
C ASN A 11 -0.87 12.05 -1.44
N TRP A 12 -2.11 12.25 -0.98
CA TRP A 12 -3.08 11.16 -0.85
C TRP A 12 -3.46 10.59 -2.22
N ILE A 13 -3.75 11.45 -3.21
CA ILE A 13 -4.04 11.01 -4.60
C ILE A 13 -2.88 10.17 -5.16
N GLU A 14 -1.64 10.62 -4.98
CA GLU A 14 -0.47 9.89 -5.49
C GLU A 14 -0.29 8.54 -4.80
N LYS A 15 -0.56 8.44 -3.49
CA LYS A 15 -0.58 7.14 -2.79
C LYS A 15 -1.64 6.20 -3.34
N GLU A 16 -2.82 6.71 -3.64
CA GLU A 16 -3.92 5.91 -4.20
C GLU A 16 -3.56 5.36 -5.58
N LYS A 17 -2.95 6.19 -6.45
CA LYS A 17 -2.42 5.74 -7.75
C LYS A 17 -1.38 4.63 -7.58
N LYS A 18 -0.45 4.79 -6.63
CA LYS A 18 0.59 3.78 -6.35
C LYS A 18 0.01 2.49 -5.79
N ALA A 19 -1.05 2.56 -4.98
CA ALA A 19 -1.76 1.38 -4.51
C ALA A 19 -2.41 0.61 -5.66
N LEU A 20 -3.04 1.31 -6.62
CA LEU A 20 -3.61 0.68 -7.82
C LEU A 20 -2.53 0.02 -8.70
N GLU A 21 -1.39 0.68 -8.89
CA GLU A 21 -0.24 0.10 -9.60
C GLU A 21 0.24 -1.18 -8.90
N LEU A 22 0.38 -1.15 -7.58
CA LEU A 22 0.79 -2.32 -6.79
C LEU A 22 -0.19 -3.49 -6.96
N ILE A 23 -1.50 -3.23 -6.85
CA ILE A 23 -2.54 -4.25 -7.02
C ILE A 23 -2.46 -4.87 -8.42
N SER A 24 -2.24 -4.05 -9.46
CA SER A 24 -2.09 -4.53 -10.84
C SER A 24 -0.89 -5.47 -10.99
N VAL A 25 0.26 -5.11 -10.43
CA VAL A 25 1.47 -5.93 -10.49
C VAL A 25 1.29 -7.24 -9.71
N VAL A 26 0.72 -7.17 -8.51
CA VAL A 26 0.45 -8.35 -7.68
C VAL A 26 -0.53 -9.29 -8.37
N GLY A 27 -1.58 -8.75 -9.01
CA GLY A 27 -2.53 -9.55 -9.78
C GLY A 27 -1.88 -10.32 -10.93
N LYS A 28 -0.96 -9.68 -11.67
CA LYS A 28 -0.18 -10.35 -12.73
C LYS A 28 0.72 -11.46 -12.17
N LEU A 29 1.42 -11.20 -11.07
CA LEU A 29 2.27 -12.21 -10.43
C LEU A 29 1.46 -13.44 -9.98
N TRP A 30 0.29 -13.20 -9.40
CA TRP A 30 -0.58 -14.27 -8.93
C TRP A 30 -1.17 -15.08 -10.09
N PHE A 31 -1.72 -14.43 -11.11
CA PHE A 31 -2.39 -15.11 -12.23
C PHE A 31 -1.40 -15.77 -13.20
N ASP A 32 -0.34 -15.07 -13.59
CA ASP A 32 0.57 -15.55 -14.64
C ASP A 32 1.63 -16.51 -14.11
N ARG A 33 1.97 -16.41 -12.82
CA ARG A 33 3.15 -17.09 -12.25
C ARG A 33 2.86 -17.85 -10.95
N SER A 34 1.62 -17.83 -10.45
CA SER A 34 1.25 -18.42 -9.16
C SER A 34 2.10 -17.89 -8.00
N ILE A 35 2.56 -16.63 -8.08
CA ILE A 35 3.35 -15.97 -7.04
C ILE A 35 2.43 -15.06 -6.22
N GLU A 36 2.35 -15.31 -4.91
CA GLU A 36 1.55 -14.52 -3.97
C GLU A 36 2.42 -13.53 -3.19
N LEU A 37 1.94 -12.28 -3.04
CA LEU A 37 2.55 -11.29 -2.15
C LEU A 37 1.94 -11.40 -0.75
N VAL A 38 2.79 -11.72 0.24
CA VAL A 38 2.39 -11.77 1.66
C VAL A 38 3.02 -10.59 2.41
N LEU A 39 2.20 -9.74 3.02
CA LEU A 39 2.64 -8.64 3.88
C LEU A 39 2.57 -9.06 5.35
N PHE A 40 3.73 -9.31 5.95
CA PHE A 40 3.81 -9.54 7.39
C PHE A 40 3.68 -8.21 8.14
N ARG A 41 2.58 -8.03 8.86
CA ARG A 41 2.45 -6.94 9.82
C ARG A 41 3.19 -7.34 11.10
N LYS A 42 4.07 -6.48 11.61
CA LYS A 42 4.57 -6.63 12.98
C LYS A 42 3.35 -6.66 13.92
N PRO A 43 3.27 -7.62 14.85
CA PRO A 43 2.22 -7.58 15.86
C PRO A 43 2.29 -6.24 16.60
N LEU A 44 1.15 -5.57 16.73
CA LEU A 44 1.06 -4.22 17.33
C LEU A 44 1.26 -4.23 18.86
N PHE A 45 1.36 -5.41 19.44
CA PHE A 45 1.51 -5.64 20.87
C PHE A 45 2.61 -6.67 21.07
N ASP A 46 3.61 -6.29 21.86
CA ASP A 46 4.50 -7.22 22.52
C ASP A 46 3.67 -7.93 23.59
N VAL A 47 3.19 -9.14 23.27
CA VAL A 47 2.68 -10.10 24.27
C VAL A 47 3.88 -10.90 24.79
N GLY A 48 4.87 -10.17 25.30
CA GLY A 48 6.08 -10.66 25.95
C GLY A 48 6.04 -10.26 27.43
N SER A 49 6.24 -11.26 28.29
CA SER A 49 6.05 -11.26 29.75
C SER A 49 7.00 -10.38 30.55
#